data_AF-A0A9C9F8D4-F1
#
_entry.id   AF-A0A9C9F8D4-F1
#
_cell.length_a   1.000
_cell.length_b   1.000
_cell.length_c   1.000
_cell.angle_alpha   90.00
_cell.angle_beta   90.00
_cell.angle_gamma   90.00
#
_symmetry.space_group_name_H-M   'P 1'
#
loop_
_entity.id
_entity.type
_entity.pdbx_description
1 polymer ?
#
loop_
_entity_poly.entity_id
_entity_poly.type
_entity_poly.pdbx_seq_one_letter_code
_entity_poly.pdbx_strand_id
1 'polypeptide(L)' 'MSFKDEKIKKVAIQFLEEIGGIAPAFNNYLNKWANPASIERNPSEFINETNELFNALKNRIERENNILYPLIDQSCY' A
#
# COMPACT_ATOMS: atom_id res chain seq x y z
N MET A 1 -6.92 -3.51 29.42
CA MET A 1 -6.34 -3.70 28.07
C MET A 1 -5.93 -5.16 27.98
N SER A 2 -6.65 -5.96 27.20
CA SER A 2 -6.43 -7.41 27.12
C SER A 2 -5.25 -7.70 26.18
N PHE A 3 -4.53 -8.81 26.38
CA PHE A 3 -3.43 -9.27 25.52
C PHE A 3 -3.83 -9.41 24.03
N LYS A 4 -5.14 -9.56 23.76
CA LYS A 4 -5.74 -9.53 22.41
C LYS A 4 -5.61 -8.14 21.74
N ASP A 5 -5.88 -7.06 22.47
CA ASP A 5 -5.88 -5.70 21.96
C ASP A 5 -4.47 -5.26 21.55
N GLU A 6 -3.45 -5.69 22.31
CA GLU A 6 -2.05 -5.40 21.99
C GLU A 6 -1.57 -6.12 20.73
N LYS A 7 -1.99 -7.36 20.51
CA LYS A 7 -1.67 -8.11 19.28
C LYS A 7 -2.29 -7.44 18.05
N ILE A 8 -3.56 -7.06 18.12
CA ILE A 8 -4.27 -6.38 17.03
C ILE A 8 -3.62 -5.03 16.74
N LYS A 9 -3.33 -4.25 17.79
CA LYS A 9 -2.63 -2.97 17.67
C LYS A 9 -1.27 -3.13 17.03
N LYS A 10 -0.49 -4.14 17.41
CA LYS A 10 0.82 -4.41 16.81
C LYS A 10 0.72 -4.76 15.33
N VAL A 11 -0.24 -5.60 14.93
CA VAL A 11 -0.46 -5.92 13.52
C VAL A 11 -0.93 -4.69 12.75
N ALA A 12 -1.83 -3.88 13.30
CA ALA A 12 -2.27 -2.64 12.66
C ALA A 12 -1.13 -1.63 12.48
N ILE A 13 -0.25 -1.46 13.47
CA ILE A 13 0.94 -0.60 13.39
C ILE A 13 1.90 -1.14 12.32
N GLN A 14 2.15 -2.45 12.31
CA GLN A 14 3.04 -3.07 11.33
C GLN A 14 2.49 -2.94 9.90
N PHE A 15 1.17 -2.99 9.72
CA PHE A 15 0.53 -2.68 8.45
C PHE A 15 0.66 -1.20 8.07
N LEU A 16 0.47 -0.28 9.01
CA LEU A 16 0.66 1.15 8.76
C LEU A 16 2.11 1.47 8.37
N GLU A 17 3.09 0.83 8.99
CA GLU A 17 4.52 1.01 8.70
C GLU A 17 4.93 0.36 7.37
N GLU A 18 4.51 -0.88 7.11
CA GLU A 18 4.89 -1.62 5.89
C GLU A 18 4.14 -1.16 4.64
N ILE A 19 2.91 -0.63 4.80
CA ILE A 19 2.01 -0.34 3.67
C ILE A 19 1.67 1.15 3.55
N GLY A 20 1.86 1.95 4.61
CA GLY A 20 1.66 3.41 4.58
C GLY A 20 2.56 4.15 3.58
N GLY A 21 3.67 3.52 3.16
CA GLY A 21 4.60 4.06 2.16
C GLY A 21 4.03 4.21 0.74
N ILE A 22 2.86 3.64 0.45
CA ILE A 22 2.25 3.74 -0.89
C ILE A 22 1.80 5.17 -1.21
N ALA A 23 1.29 5.93 -0.23
CA ALA A 23 0.79 7.29 -0.51
C ALA A 23 1.92 8.25 -0.95
N PRO A 24 3.08 8.30 -0.26
CA PRO A 24 4.24 9.04 -0.76
C PRO A 24 4.73 8.56 -2.14
N ALA A 25 4.80 7.24 -2.36
CA ALA A 25 5.23 6.67 -3.64
C ALA A 25 4.28 7.05 -4.79
N PHE A 26 2.97 7.01 -4.54
CA PHE A 26 1.94 7.42 -5.49
C PHE A 26 2.03 8.91 -5.83
N ASN A 27 2.21 9.78 -4.83
CA ASN A 27 2.38 11.22 -5.07
C ASN A 27 3.64 11.51 -5.88
N ASN A 28 4.76 10.82 -5.60
CA ASN A 28 5.98 10.96 -6.40
C ASN A 28 5.79 10.49 -7.84
N TYR A 29 5.10 9.36 -8.04
CA TYR A 29 4.75 8.86 -9.36
C TYR A 29 3.90 9.88 -10.14
N LEU A 30 2.85 10.44 -9.52
CA LEU A 30 2.02 11.48 -10.15
C LEU A 30 2.83 12.72 -10.53
N ASN A 31 3.72 13.17 -9.65
CA ASN A 31 4.57 14.32 -9.92
C ASN A 31 5.56 14.05 -11.07
N LYS A 32 6.13 12.84 -11.14
CA LYS A 32 7.09 12.45 -12.19
C LYS A 32 6.43 12.33 -13.58
N TRP A 33 5.22 11.77 -13.62
CA TRP A 33 4.49 11.49 -14.87
C TRP A 33 3.32 12.46 -15.13
N ALA A 34 3.39 13.67 -14.58
CA ALA A 34 2.31 14.66 -14.60
C ALA A 34 1.94 15.21 -16.00
N ASN A 35 2.78 15.00 -17.01
CA ASN A 35 2.56 15.53 -18.35
C ASN A 35 2.93 14.50 -19.43
N PRO A 36 2.28 14.53 -20.61
CA PRO A 36 2.56 13.56 -21.68
C PRO A 36 4.02 13.56 -22.15
N ALA A 37 4.69 14.72 -22.15
CA ALA A 37 6.07 14.83 -22.59
C ALA A 37 7.07 14.09 -21.68
N SER A 38 6.79 13.93 -20.38
CA SER A 38 7.63 13.12 -19.50
C SER A 38 7.50 11.63 -19.84
N ILE A 39 6.29 11.16 -20.13
CA ILE A 39 6.03 9.77 -20.57
C ILE A 39 6.68 9.48 -21.93
N GLU A 40 6.49 10.36 -22.92
CA GLU A 40 7.05 10.20 -24.26
C GLU A 40 8.58 10.13 -24.26
N ARG A 41 9.23 10.84 -23.34
CA ARG A 41 10.69 10.83 -23.20
C ARG A 41 11.23 9.50 -22.69
N ASN A 42 10.51 8.83 -21.79
CA ASN A 42 10.94 7.61 -21.11
C ASN A 42 9.80 6.58 -20.96
N PRO A 43 9.24 6.05 -22.07
CA PRO A 43 8.05 5.19 -22.01
C PRO A 43 8.31 3.86 -21.29
N SER A 44 9.51 3.28 -21.44
CA SER A 44 9.86 2.03 -20.75
C SER A 44 9.93 2.19 -19.23
N GLU A 45 10.46 3.32 -18.76
CA GLU A 45 10.55 3.64 -17.33
C GLU A 45 9.15 3.88 -16.75
N PHE A 46 8.30 4.63 -17.47
CA PHE A 46 6.89 4.82 -17.10
C PHE A 46 6.17 3.48 -16.92
N ILE A 47 6.29 2.57 -17.90
CA ILE A 47 5.66 1.24 -17.83
C ILE A 47 6.17 0.46 -16.62
N ASN A 48 7.49 0.47 -16.37
CA ASN A 48 8.07 -0.22 -15.24
C ASN A 48 7.53 0.31 -13.90
N GLU A 49 7.60 1.62 -13.68
CA GLU A 49 7.12 2.24 -12.44
C GLU A 49 5.61 2.10 -12.24
N THR A 50 4.83 2.13 -13.34
CA THR A 50 3.39 1.87 -13.29
C THR A 50 3.10 0.47 -12.77
N ASN A 51 3.82 -0.53 -13.29
CA ASN A 51 3.67 -1.92 -12.87
C ASN A 51 4.10 -2.13 -11.42
N GLU A 52 5.20 -1.51 -10.99
CA GLU A 52 5.67 -1.55 -9.61
C GLU A 52 4.62 -0.97 -8.65
N LEU A 53 4.05 0.19 -8.99
CA LEU A 53 3.00 0.83 -8.21
C LEU A 53 1.73 -0.04 -8.11
N PHE A 54 1.28 -0.62 -9.22
CA PHE A 54 0.11 -1.51 -9.19
C PHE A 54 0.36 -2.81 -8.42
N ASN A 55 1.57 -3.37 -8.52
CA ASN A 55 1.93 -4.56 -7.73
C ASN A 55 1.95 -4.24 -6.23
N ALA A 56 2.47 -3.08 -5.84
CA ALA A 56 2.42 -2.63 -4.45
C ALA A 56 0.97 -2.45 -3.94
N LEU A 57 0.10 -1.85 -4.75
CA LEU A 57 -1.33 -1.70 -4.43
C LEU A 57 -2.04 -3.05 -4.32
N LYS A 58 -1.78 -3.97 -5.24
CA LYS A 58 -2.35 -5.33 -5.19
C LYS A 58 -1.93 -6.06 -3.92
N ASN A 59 -0.64 -6.05 -3.60
CA ASN A 59 -0.11 -6.68 -2.38
C ASN A 59 -0.74 -6.09 -1.11
N ARG A 60 -0.98 -4.77 -1.10
CA ARG A 60 -1.71 -4.11 -0.02
C ARG A 60 -3.12 -4.66 0.14
N ILE A 61 -3.91 -4.65 -0.94
CA ILE A 61 -5.30 -5.09 -0.92
C ILE A 61 -5.39 -6.56 -0.46
N GLU A 62 -4.51 -7.42 -0.95
CA GLU A 62 -4.46 -8.83 -0.55
C GLU A 62 -4.16 -8.99 0.94
N ARG A 63 -3.21 -8.22 1.49
CA ARG A 63 -2.89 -8.28 2.92
C ARG A 63 -4.01 -7.70 3.78
N GLU A 64 -4.64 -6.60 3.35
CA GLU A 64 -5.78 -6.00 4.07
C GLU A 64 -6.94 -6.99 4.14
N ASN A 65 -7.31 -7.60 3.02
CA ASN A 65 -8.41 -8.57 2.93
C ASN A 65 -8.17 -9.87 3.69
N ASN A 66 -6.94 -10.41 3.66
CA ASN A 66 -6.67 -11.74 4.20
C ASN A 66 -6.18 -11.72 5.66
N ILE A 67 -5.72 -10.57 6.16
CA ILE A 67 -5.08 -10.47 7.47
C ILE A 67 -5.75 -9.38 8.31
N LEU A 68 -5.74 -8.13 7.84
CA LEU A 68 -6.16 -7.01 8.68
C LEU A 68 -7.67 -7.02 8.96
N TYR A 69 -8.51 -7.10 7.92
CA TYR A 69 -9.96 -7.11 8.11
C TYR A 69 -10.44 -8.33 8.92
N PRO A 70 -9.98 -9.56 8.66
CA PRO A 70 -10.33 -10.71 9.50
C PRO A 70 -9.94 -10.56 10.97
N LEU A 71 -8.77 -9.95 11.26
CA LEU A 71 -8.34 -9.70 12.64
C LEU A 71 -9.25 -8.69 13.35
N ILE A 72 -9.71 -7.65 12.63
CA ILE A 72 -10.65 -6.67 13.16
C ILE A 72 -12.00 -7.33 13.43
N ASP A 73 -12.54 -8.09 12.47
CA ASP A 73 -13.83 -8.76 12.61
C ASP A 73 -13.84 -9.74 13.80
N GLN A 74 -12.76 -10.52 13.99
CA GLN A 74 -12.61 -11.43 15.13
C GLN A 74 -12.45 -10.74 16.49
N SER A 75 -12.15 -9.44 16.49
CA SER A 75 -11.97 -8.65 17.71
C SER A 75 -13.23 -7.90 18.17
N CYS A 76 -14.22 -7.77 17.28
CA CYS A 76 -15.51 -7.14 17.54
C CYS A 76 -16.55 -8.10 18.15
N TYR A 77 -16.20 -9.39 18.33
CA TYR A 77 -17.00 -10.44 19.00
C TYR A 77 -16.23 -11.04 20.19
#